data_AF-A0ABD0MJE6-F1
#
_entry.id   AF-A0ABD0MJE6-F1
#
_cell.length_a   1.000
_cell.length_b   1.000
_cell.length_c   1.000
_cell.angle_alpha   90.00
_cell.angle_beta   90.00
_cell.angle_gamma   90.00
#
_symmetry.space_group_name_H-M   'P 1'
#
loop_
_entity.id
_entity.type
_entity.pdbx_description
1 polymer ?
#
loop_
_entity_poly.entity_id
_entity_poly.type
_entity_poly.pdbx_seq_one_letter_code
_entity_poly.pdbx_strand_id
1 'polypeptide(L)'
;MKGDLLPSALIWITTRPAAANQIPSKYINRVTEIQGFNDTQKEEYFRKRISDEHQASRIISHIRRARSLHIMCHIPVFCWISATVLQNLLKQDLSAEIPQTLTEMYIYFLLIQTNMRNQKYEEKHPEKLLQSNREVIVKLAEVAFSQLMKGNVIFYEEDLKESGIDVTDASVYSGICTEIFREESVIYHRKVYSFVHLSFQEFFAALYVFYCYLHKNSEVLKMFLTGKYRTQCENVPLDEFLKGAMNKALSSENGHLDLFLRFLHGISLESNQRLLQDVLIHTENNPESIEKIIQNLKEDQQNDVSPDRWINLSHCLIEMKDNSVVEEMQAFLNSKSKEKSLSLTQCSTLANMILMSEEALDEIDLNKYNFKSKEGRWRLLPAVRNCRKAL
;
A
#
# COMPACT_ATOMS: atom_id res chain seq x y z
N MET A 1 25.26 2.84 23.02
CA MET A 1 24.75 1.59 23.65
C MET A 1 25.75 0.92 24.60
N LYS A 2 27.07 0.96 24.34
CA LYS A 2 28.07 0.32 25.21
C LYS A 2 28.22 0.94 26.62
N GLY A 3 27.70 2.16 26.83
CA GLY A 3 27.79 2.88 28.11
C GLY A 3 28.98 3.84 28.22
N ASP A 4 29.85 3.90 27.20
CA ASP A 4 31.13 4.61 27.30
C ASP A 4 31.02 6.15 27.41
N LEU A 5 29.97 6.76 26.84
CA LEU A 5 29.80 8.22 26.81
C LEU A 5 28.76 8.73 27.82
N LEU A 6 27.70 7.96 28.06
CA LEU A 6 26.59 8.29 28.94
C LEU A 6 26.10 7.01 29.64
N PRO A 7 26.83 6.52 30.66
CA PRO A 7 26.62 5.18 31.23
C PRO A 7 25.24 5.00 31.89
N SER A 8 24.66 6.08 32.40
CA SER A 8 23.35 6.06 33.08
C SER A 8 22.18 6.46 32.19
N ALA A 9 22.41 6.79 30.92
CA ALA A 9 21.34 7.21 30.03
C ALA A 9 20.50 6.00 29.58
N LEU A 10 19.17 6.15 29.64
CA LEU A 10 18.23 5.19 29.09
C LEU A 10 17.98 5.54 27.62
N ILE A 11 18.06 4.53 26.75
CA ILE A 11 17.87 4.70 25.30
C ILE A 11 16.64 3.90 24.88
N TRP A 12 15.66 4.58 24.27
CA TRP A 12 14.62 3.90 23.52
C TRP A 12 14.94 3.92 22.04
N ILE A 13 14.88 2.73 21.42
CA ILE A 13 15.10 2.54 20.00
C ILE A 13 13.78 2.06 19.40
N THR A 14 13.30 2.79 18.40
CA THR A 14 12.22 2.34 17.53
C THR A 14 12.83 1.76 16.26
N THR A 15 12.35 0.59 15.84
CA THR A 15 12.86 -0.09 14.64
C THR A 15 11.75 -0.91 14.01
N ARG A 16 11.84 -1.14 12.70
CA ARG A 16 11.00 -2.14 12.03
C ARG A 16 11.41 -3.54 12.47
N PRO A 17 10.49 -4.52 12.51
CA PRO A 17 10.82 -5.91 12.87
C PRO A 17 11.98 -6.49 12.04
N ALA A 18 11.99 -6.23 10.74
CA ALA A 18 13.03 -6.72 9.81
C ALA A 18 14.45 -6.19 10.10
N ALA A 19 14.59 -5.08 10.82
CA ALA A 19 15.88 -4.50 11.21
C ALA A 19 16.21 -4.72 12.69
N ALA A 20 15.28 -5.25 13.49
CA ALA A 20 15.47 -5.46 14.92
C ALA A 20 16.62 -6.42 15.23
N ASN A 21 16.83 -7.42 14.36
CA ASN A 21 17.93 -8.38 14.47
C ASN A 21 19.33 -7.75 14.26
N GLN A 22 19.41 -6.54 13.70
CA GLN A 22 20.69 -5.82 13.54
C GLN A 22 21.17 -5.21 14.87
N ILE A 23 20.28 -5.05 15.85
CA ILE A 23 20.63 -4.48 17.15
C ILE A 23 21.11 -5.62 18.07
N PRO A 24 22.35 -5.57 18.60
CA PRO A 24 22.85 -6.66 19.42
C PRO A 24 22.02 -6.84 20.70
N SER A 25 21.43 -8.02 20.87
CA SER A 25 20.52 -8.34 21.98
C SER A 25 21.14 -8.14 23.36
N LYS A 26 22.46 -8.29 23.49
CA LYS A 26 23.21 -8.04 24.74
C LYS A 26 23.09 -6.60 25.28
N TYR A 27 22.67 -5.65 24.44
CA TYR A 27 22.44 -4.26 24.85
C TYR A 27 20.95 -3.91 25.02
N ILE A 28 20.05 -4.90 24.95
CA ILE A 28 18.60 -4.68 25.02
C ILE A 28 18.05 -5.27 26.33
N ASN A 29 17.54 -4.41 27.18
CA ASN A 29 16.91 -4.81 28.44
C ASN A 29 15.42 -5.18 28.28
N ARG A 30 14.73 -4.56 27.32
CA ARG A 30 13.30 -4.76 27.09
C ARG A 30 12.97 -4.61 25.61
N VAL A 31 12.10 -5.49 25.13
CA VAL A 31 11.49 -5.42 23.80
C VAL A 31 9.99 -5.25 23.98
N THR A 32 9.41 -4.30 23.27
CA THR A 32 7.97 -4.10 23.19
C THR A 32 7.59 -4.03 21.71
N GLU A 33 6.66 -4.86 21.29
CA GLU A 33 6.09 -4.80 19.94
C GLU A 33 4.88 -3.86 19.93
N ILE A 34 4.86 -2.91 19.00
CA ILE A 34 3.70 -2.03 18.76
C ILE A 34 2.89 -2.69 17.65
N GLN A 35 1.77 -3.30 18.00
CA GLN A 35 0.98 -4.09 17.06
C GLN A 35 0.03 -3.23 16.22
N GLY A 36 -0.60 -2.21 16.81
CA GLY A 36 -1.55 -1.33 16.10
C GLY A 36 -2.88 -1.25 16.82
N PHE A 37 -3.95 -0.92 16.10
CA PHE A 37 -5.32 -0.85 16.62
C PHE A 37 -6.04 -2.19 16.46
N ASN A 38 -6.60 -2.68 17.58
CA ASN A 38 -7.63 -3.71 17.51
C ASN A 38 -8.97 -3.12 16.99
N ASP A 39 -9.96 -3.97 16.74
CA ASP A 39 -11.22 -3.54 16.13
C ASP A 39 -11.98 -2.50 16.96
N THR A 40 -11.99 -2.61 18.29
CA THR A 40 -12.59 -1.61 19.18
C THR A 40 -11.86 -0.26 19.08
N GLN A 41 -10.52 -0.28 19.05
CA GLN A 41 -9.71 0.93 18.93
C GLN A 41 -9.87 1.61 17.55
N LYS A 42 -10.10 0.84 16.47
CA LYS A 42 -10.43 1.40 15.16
C LYS A 42 -11.72 2.20 15.22
N GLU A 43 -12.79 1.62 15.78
CA GLU A 43 -14.06 2.34 15.91
C GLU A 43 -13.94 3.57 16.83
N GLU A 44 -13.23 3.43 17.95
CA GLU A 44 -12.97 4.54 18.86
C GLU A 44 -12.24 5.69 18.17
N TYR A 45 -11.24 5.39 17.33
CA TYR A 45 -10.54 6.39 16.54
C TYR A 45 -11.51 7.18 15.65
N PHE A 46 -12.37 6.50 14.88
CA PHE A 46 -13.30 7.17 13.99
C PHE A 46 -14.32 8.03 14.75
N ARG A 47 -14.90 7.51 15.84
CA ARG A 47 -15.83 8.28 16.69
C ARG A 47 -15.17 9.51 17.32
N LYS A 48 -13.92 9.40 17.78
CA LYS A 48 -13.16 10.54 18.32
C LYS A 48 -12.81 11.58 17.26
N ARG A 49 -12.55 11.15 16.03
CA ARG A 49 -12.08 12.02 14.94
C ARG A 49 -13.21 12.76 14.22
N ILE A 50 -14.41 12.19 14.21
CA ILE A 50 -15.58 12.67 13.45
C ILE A 50 -16.67 13.05 14.45
N SER A 51 -16.92 14.35 14.61
CA SER A 51 -17.88 14.86 15.59
C SER A 51 -19.34 14.50 15.31
N ASP A 52 -19.69 14.25 14.05
CA ASP A 52 -21.03 13.81 13.66
C ASP A 52 -21.16 12.29 13.81
N GLU A 53 -21.96 11.84 14.79
CA GLU A 53 -22.14 10.43 15.12
C GLU A 53 -22.76 9.59 13.97
N HIS A 54 -23.64 10.19 13.16
CA HIS A 54 -24.23 9.49 12.02
C HIS A 54 -23.20 9.32 10.90
N GLN A 55 -22.41 10.36 10.63
CA GLN A 55 -21.29 10.29 9.69
C GLN A 55 -20.24 9.28 10.14
N ALA A 56 -19.87 9.29 11.43
CA ALA A 56 -18.93 8.33 12.01
C ALA A 56 -19.43 6.89 11.86
N SER A 57 -20.70 6.63 12.19
CA SER A 57 -21.33 5.31 12.06
C SER A 57 -21.34 4.82 10.60
N ARG A 58 -21.63 5.71 9.65
CA ARG A 58 -21.64 5.38 8.21
C ARG A 58 -20.24 5.06 7.69
N ILE A 59 -19.21 5.80 8.14
CA ILE A 59 -17.81 5.54 7.83
C ILE A 59 -17.33 4.21 8.41
N ILE A 60 -17.63 3.95 9.68
CA ILE A 60 -17.28 2.68 10.35
C ILE A 60 -17.91 1.50 9.61
N SER A 61 -19.20 1.59 9.26
CA SER A 61 -19.91 0.57 8.49
C SER A 61 -19.27 0.31 7.13
N HIS A 62 -18.91 1.38 6.41
CA HIS A 62 -18.22 1.24 5.12
C HIS A 62 -16.86 0.56 5.26
N ILE A 63 -16.03 1.00 6.23
CA ILE A 63 -14.72 0.41 6.47
C ILE A 63 -14.86 -1.07 6.86
N ARG A 64 -15.79 -1.43 7.74
CA ARG A 64 -16.06 -2.83 8.11
C ARG A 64 -16.44 -3.70 6.91
N ARG A 65 -17.25 -3.18 5.98
CA ARG A 65 -17.63 -3.89 4.75
C ARG A 65 -16.47 -4.00 3.75
N ALA A 66 -15.68 -2.95 3.60
CA ALA A 66 -14.49 -2.94 2.76
C ALA A 66 -13.31 -3.60 3.50
N ARG A 67 -13.34 -4.94 3.60
CA ARG A 67 -12.47 -5.71 4.50
C ARG A 67 -10.98 -5.50 4.31
N SER A 68 -10.51 -5.31 3.08
CA SER A 68 -9.12 -4.92 2.81
C SER A 68 -8.75 -3.62 3.55
N LEU A 69 -9.61 -2.59 3.48
CA LEU A 69 -9.41 -1.32 4.19
C LEU A 69 -9.49 -1.48 5.71
N HIS A 70 -10.42 -2.30 6.22
CA HIS A 70 -10.53 -2.60 7.65
C HIS A 70 -9.27 -3.25 8.22
N ILE A 71 -8.68 -4.19 7.48
CA ILE A 71 -7.42 -4.85 7.85
C ILE A 71 -6.29 -3.83 7.87
N MET A 72 -6.17 -3.00 6.82
CA MET A 72 -5.14 -1.95 6.77
C MET A 72 -5.27 -0.96 7.93
N CYS A 73 -6.50 -0.64 8.37
CA CYS A 73 -6.78 0.22 9.54
C CYS A 73 -6.25 -0.34 10.87
N HIS A 74 -5.69 -1.56 10.91
CA HIS A 74 -4.86 -1.98 12.04
C HIS A 74 -3.67 -1.03 12.25
N ILE A 75 -3.08 -0.50 11.19
CA ILE A 75 -2.03 0.51 11.28
C ILE A 75 -2.71 1.91 11.32
N PRO A 76 -2.51 2.71 12.39
CA PRO A 76 -3.26 3.95 12.62
C PRO A 76 -3.26 4.98 11.49
N VAL A 77 -2.20 5.03 10.67
CA VAL A 77 -2.13 5.95 9.52
C VAL A 77 -3.26 5.69 8.52
N PHE A 78 -3.69 4.44 8.33
CA PHE A 78 -4.79 4.13 7.41
C PHE A 78 -6.14 4.51 7.98
N CYS A 79 -6.33 4.51 9.31
CA CYS A 79 -7.51 5.12 9.93
C CYS A 79 -7.56 6.63 9.64
N TRP A 80 -6.42 7.31 9.75
CA TRP A 80 -6.32 8.73 9.47
C TRP A 80 -6.63 9.06 7.99
N ILE A 81 -6.03 8.33 7.04
CA ILE A 81 -6.34 8.46 5.61
C ILE A 81 -7.83 8.22 5.37
N SER A 82 -8.36 7.14 5.94
CA SER A 82 -9.76 6.77 5.75
C SER A 82 -10.73 7.80 6.29
N ALA A 83 -10.48 8.31 7.50
CA ALA A 83 -11.29 9.37 8.09
C ALA A 83 -11.23 10.63 7.23
N THR A 84 -10.05 11.00 6.73
CA THR A 84 -9.86 12.20 5.90
C THR A 84 -10.63 12.11 4.59
N VAL A 85 -10.47 11.00 3.86
CA VAL A 85 -11.11 10.76 2.56
C VAL A 85 -12.62 10.67 2.70
N LEU A 86 -13.10 9.77 3.55
CA LEU A 86 -14.53 9.48 3.66
C LEU A 86 -15.30 10.65 4.28
N GLN A 87 -14.70 11.39 5.22
CA GLN A 87 -15.35 12.59 5.77
C GLN A 87 -15.49 13.68 4.71
N ASN A 88 -14.49 13.85 3.84
CA ASN A 88 -14.53 14.86 2.77
C ASN A 88 -15.60 14.51 1.72
N LEU A 89 -15.62 13.26 1.24
CA LEU A 89 -16.60 12.78 0.26
C LEU A 89 -18.03 12.89 0.77
N LEU A 90 -18.28 12.50 2.03
CA LEU A 90 -19.61 12.58 2.64
C LEU A 90 -20.09 14.02 2.90
N LYS A 91 -19.17 15.00 3.03
CA LYS A 91 -19.52 16.42 3.20
C LYS A 91 -19.93 17.09 1.89
N GLN A 92 -19.35 16.65 0.78
CA GLN A 92 -19.57 17.28 -0.53
C GLN A 92 -20.83 16.77 -1.24
N ASP A 93 -21.57 15.82 -0.62
CA ASP A 93 -22.76 15.14 -1.17
C ASP A 93 -22.58 14.70 -2.63
N LEU A 94 -21.34 14.39 -3.00
CA LEU A 94 -21.00 13.92 -4.33
C LEU A 94 -21.62 12.53 -4.44
N SER A 95 -22.40 12.29 -5.49
CA SER A 95 -22.80 10.95 -5.93
C SER A 95 -21.62 10.06 -6.33
N ALA A 96 -20.38 10.50 -6.04
CA ALA A 96 -19.15 9.78 -6.27
C ALA A 96 -19.17 8.45 -5.52
N GLU A 97 -18.77 7.40 -6.21
CA GLU A 97 -18.64 6.06 -5.64
C GLU A 97 -17.63 6.09 -4.49
N ILE A 98 -18.05 5.59 -3.33
CA ILE A 98 -17.20 5.56 -2.14
C ILE A 98 -16.03 4.59 -2.40
N PRO A 99 -14.76 5.01 -2.19
CA PRO A 99 -13.58 4.18 -2.40
C PRO A 99 -13.68 2.82 -1.72
N GLN A 100 -13.39 1.75 -2.45
CA GLN A 100 -13.43 0.37 -1.95
C GLN A 100 -12.04 -0.23 -1.80
N THR A 101 -11.07 0.27 -2.56
CA THR A 101 -9.70 -0.22 -2.63
C THR A 101 -8.73 0.73 -1.93
N LEU A 102 -7.54 0.23 -1.56
CA LEU A 102 -6.53 1.06 -0.92
C LEU A 102 -6.00 2.10 -1.90
N THR A 103 -5.85 1.74 -3.16
CA THR A 103 -5.37 2.65 -4.21
C THR A 103 -6.35 3.81 -4.41
N GLU A 104 -7.65 3.55 -4.48
CA GLU A 104 -8.66 4.62 -4.55
C GLU A 104 -8.53 5.55 -3.33
N MET A 105 -8.39 5.01 -2.12
CA MET A 105 -8.22 5.82 -0.91
C MET A 105 -7.02 6.77 -1.00
N TYR A 106 -5.88 6.31 -1.53
CA TYR A 106 -4.70 7.15 -1.71
C TYR A 106 -4.87 8.18 -2.84
N ILE A 107 -5.53 7.82 -3.94
CA ILE A 107 -5.86 8.75 -5.02
C ILE A 107 -6.76 9.87 -4.51
N TYR A 108 -7.87 9.53 -3.84
CA TYR A 108 -8.76 10.54 -3.27
C TYR A 108 -8.07 11.38 -2.20
N PHE A 109 -7.20 10.78 -1.39
CA PHE A 109 -6.39 11.54 -0.43
C PHE A 109 -5.51 12.57 -1.15
N LEU A 110 -4.79 12.16 -2.20
CA LEU A 110 -3.96 13.05 -3.03
C LEU A 110 -4.78 14.18 -3.64
N LEU A 111 -5.96 13.88 -4.20
CA LEU A 111 -6.86 14.87 -4.77
C LEU A 111 -7.33 15.89 -3.72
N ILE A 112 -7.70 15.43 -2.53
CA ILE A 112 -8.10 16.30 -1.42
C ILE A 112 -6.95 17.22 -1.02
N GLN A 113 -5.74 16.69 -0.84
CA GLN A 113 -4.58 17.51 -0.47
C GLN A 113 -4.22 18.52 -1.56
N THR A 114 -4.35 18.12 -2.82
CA THR A 114 -4.11 18.96 -3.98
C THR A 114 -5.12 20.11 -4.07
N ASN A 115 -6.41 19.83 -3.84
CA ASN A 115 -7.46 20.85 -3.82
C ASN A 115 -7.33 21.79 -2.62
N MET A 116 -7.04 21.26 -1.43
CA MET A 116 -6.79 22.07 -0.24
C MET A 116 -5.57 22.98 -0.40
N ARG A 117 -4.53 22.51 -1.10
CA ARG A 117 -3.38 23.33 -1.46
C ARG A 117 -3.81 24.50 -2.34
N ASN A 118 -4.53 24.22 -3.44
CA ASN A 118 -4.94 25.25 -4.39
C ASN A 118 -5.72 26.37 -3.68
N GLN A 119 -6.71 26.03 -2.87
CA GLN A 119 -7.49 27.00 -2.09
C GLN A 119 -6.59 27.88 -1.21
N LYS A 120 -5.69 27.27 -0.41
CA LYS A 120 -4.81 28.01 0.51
C LYS A 120 -3.75 28.87 -0.21
N TYR A 121 -3.29 28.45 -1.38
CA TYR A 121 -2.25 29.17 -2.15
C TYR A 121 -2.85 30.30 -3.00
N GLU A 122 -3.99 30.08 -3.65
CA GLU A 122 -4.71 31.09 -4.42
C GLU A 122 -5.16 32.26 -3.53
N GLU A 123 -5.58 31.99 -2.29
CA GLU A 123 -5.92 33.02 -1.30
C GLU A 123 -4.71 33.86 -0.85
N LYS A 124 -3.51 33.28 -0.78
CA LYS A 124 -2.32 33.94 -0.21
C LYS A 124 -1.41 34.58 -1.25
N HIS A 125 -1.35 34.04 -2.46
CA HIS A 125 -0.38 34.42 -3.49
C HIS A 125 -1.02 34.41 -4.90
N PRO A 126 -2.01 35.29 -5.17
CA PRO A 126 -2.72 35.33 -6.46
C PRO A 126 -1.80 35.60 -7.66
N GLU A 127 -0.62 36.17 -7.45
CA GLU A 127 0.35 36.53 -8.51
C GLU A 127 1.39 35.45 -8.83
N LYS A 128 1.44 34.33 -8.07
CA LYS A 128 2.40 33.22 -8.28
C LYS A 128 1.67 31.94 -8.76
N LEU A 129 1.20 31.96 -10.00
CA LEU A 129 0.53 30.82 -10.66
C LEU A 129 1.46 30.05 -11.61
N LEU A 130 2.70 29.75 -11.20
CA LEU A 130 3.70 29.26 -12.17
C LEU A 130 4.00 27.75 -12.15
N GLN A 131 3.62 26.99 -11.12
CA GLN A 131 3.92 25.55 -11.10
C GLN A 131 2.68 24.69 -11.03
N SER A 132 2.49 23.83 -12.02
CA SER A 132 1.39 22.88 -12.06
C SER A 132 1.49 21.89 -10.88
N ASN A 133 0.36 21.57 -10.25
CA ASN A 133 0.27 20.52 -9.24
C ASN A 133 0.92 19.22 -9.72
N ARG A 134 0.75 18.94 -11.02
CA ARG A 134 1.37 17.84 -11.75
C ARG A 134 2.88 17.78 -11.59
N GLU A 135 3.60 18.87 -11.83
CA GLU A 135 5.07 18.86 -11.78
C GLU A 135 5.58 18.53 -10.37
N VAL A 136 4.98 19.13 -9.35
CA VAL A 136 5.33 18.86 -7.95
C VAL A 136 5.06 17.40 -7.59
N ILE A 137 3.88 16.87 -7.98
CA ILE A 137 3.50 15.48 -7.73
C ILE A 137 4.46 14.51 -8.43
N VAL A 138 4.80 14.75 -9.70
CA VAL A 138 5.71 13.88 -10.47
C VAL A 138 7.12 13.88 -9.88
N LYS A 139 7.66 15.04 -9.49
CA LYS A 139 8.97 15.12 -8.83
C LYS A 139 8.98 14.40 -7.48
N LEU A 140 7.93 14.56 -6.67
CA LEU A 140 7.80 13.81 -5.42
C LEU A 140 7.68 12.30 -5.68
N ALA A 141 6.96 11.91 -6.73
CA ALA A 141 6.83 10.53 -7.17
C ALA A 141 8.18 9.93 -7.58
N GLU A 142 9.00 10.70 -8.29
CA GLU A 142 10.36 10.32 -8.68
C GLU A 142 11.27 10.10 -7.45
N VAL A 143 11.27 11.03 -6.49
CA VAL A 143 12.00 10.86 -5.22
C VAL A 143 11.54 9.59 -4.51
N ALA A 144 10.22 9.39 -4.41
CA ALA A 144 9.65 8.21 -3.77
C ALA A 144 10.16 6.92 -4.40
N PHE A 145 10.17 6.85 -5.73
CA PHE A 145 10.69 5.72 -6.48
C PHE A 145 12.19 5.51 -6.26
N SER A 146 13.00 6.54 -6.44
CA SER A 146 14.46 6.48 -6.28
C SER A 146 14.84 5.97 -4.88
N GLN A 147 14.22 6.54 -3.84
CA GLN A 147 14.50 6.17 -2.45
C GLN A 147 13.93 4.78 -2.10
N LEU A 148 12.79 4.38 -2.68
CA LEU A 148 12.26 3.03 -2.49
C LEU A 148 13.19 1.97 -3.09
N MET A 149 13.72 2.21 -4.30
CA MET A 149 14.68 1.29 -4.94
C MET A 149 16.01 1.22 -4.18
N LYS A 150 16.44 2.33 -3.55
CA LYS A 150 17.62 2.37 -2.67
C LYS A 150 17.37 1.74 -1.29
N GLY A 151 16.12 1.45 -0.91
CA GLY A 151 15.74 0.95 0.42
C GLY A 151 15.75 2.01 1.52
N ASN A 152 15.76 3.29 1.15
CA ASN A 152 15.85 4.42 2.06
C ASN A 152 14.44 4.92 2.45
N VAL A 153 14.26 5.19 3.74
CA VAL A 153 13.03 5.80 4.30
C VAL A 153 13.27 7.26 4.68
N ILE A 154 14.52 7.57 5.01
CA ILE A 154 15.00 8.91 5.34
C ILE A 154 16.04 9.26 4.28
N PHE A 155 15.94 10.46 3.74
CA PHE A 155 16.82 10.99 2.71
C PHE A 155 17.13 12.47 3.00
N TYR A 156 18.08 13.02 2.26
CA TYR A 156 18.67 14.34 2.55
C TYR A 156 18.38 15.35 1.44
N GLU A 157 18.81 16.59 1.65
CA GLU A 157 18.63 17.67 0.67
C GLU A 157 19.29 17.34 -0.68
N GLU A 158 20.41 16.63 -0.66
CA GLU A 158 21.10 16.20 -1.88
C GLU A 158 20.24 15.24 -2.72
N ASP A 159 19.52 14.33 -2.08
CA ASP A 159 18.60 13.39 -2.74
C ASP A 159 17.43 14.12 -3.41
N LEU A 160 16.95 15.21 -2.82
CA LEU A 160 15.88 16.03 -3.38
C LEU A 160 16.36 16.84 -4.59
N LYS A 161 17.56 17.39 -4.50
CA LYS A 161 18.20 18.13 -5.60
C LYS A 161 18.47 17.24 -6.80
N GLU A 162 18.87 15.99 -6.58
CA GLU A 162 19.08 14.99 -7.64
C GLU A 162 17.79 14.78 -8.47
N SER A 163 16.62 14.82 -7.84
CA SER A 163 15.31 14.73 -8.51
C SER A 163 14.70 16.10 -8.90
N GLY A 164 15.52 17.16 -8.92
CA GLY A 164 15.08 18.49 -9.37
C GLY A 164 14.06 19.19 -8.46
N ILE A 165 14.02 18.80 -7.17
CA ILE A 165 13.23 19.49 -6.14
C ILE A 165 14.12 20.56 -5.49
N ASP A 166 13.72 21.83 -5.64
CA ASP A 166 14.33 22.94 -4.94
C ASP A 166 13.72 23.06 -3.53
N VAL A 167 14.47 22.69 -2.51
CA VAL A 167 14.04 22.79 -1.10
C VAL A 167 13.88 24.23 -0.61
N THR A 168 14.22 25.24 -1.41
CA THR A 168 13.93 26.65 -1.09
C THR A 168 12.57 27.10 -1.64
N ASP A 169 11.96 26.30 -2.52
CA ASP A 169 10.65 26.59 -3.07
C ASP A 169 9.53 26.34 -2.03
N ALA A 170 8.73 27.37 -1.78
CA ALA A 170 7.58 27.30 -0.89
C ALA A 170 6.56 26.24 -1.34
N SER A 171 6.50 25.90 -2.63
CA SER A 171 5.62 24.87 -3.18
C SER A 171 5.93 23.48 -2.58
N VAL A 172 7.19 23.22 -2.25
CA VAL A 172 7.68 22.00 -1.58
C VAL A 172 7.28 21.97 -0.10
N TYR A 173 6.79 23.08 0.47
CA TYR A 173 6.24 23.15 1.83
C TYR A 173 4.73 23.45 1.85
N SER A 174 4.07 23.33 0.69
CA SER A 174 2.62 23.47 0.57
C SER A 174 1.87 22.26 1.16
N GLY A 175 0.54 22.32 1.29
CA GLY A 175 -0.25 21.32 2.02
C GLY A 175 -0.07 19.85 1.59
N ILE A 176 0.27 19.59 0.33
CA ILE A 176 0.66 18.25 -0.15
C ILE A 176 1.89 17.76 0.62
N CYS A 177 2.87 18.63 0.85
CA CYS A 177 4.16 18.28 1.42
C CYS A 177 4.24 18.39 2.95
N THR A 178 3.20 18.83 3.65
CA THR A 178 3.15 18.77 5.13
C THR A 178 2.38 17.54 5.62
N GLU A 179 1.37 17.10 4.86
CA GLU A 179 0.54 15.94 5.21
C GLU A 179 1.06 14.64 4.58
N ILE A 180 1.90 14.69 3.54
CA ILE A 180 2.46 13.50 2.86
C ILE A 180 3.97 13.40 3.06
N PHE A 181 4.64 14.53 3.18
CA PHE A 181 6.09 14.65 3.29
C PHE A 181 6.46 15.33 4.61
N ARG A 182 7.65 15.06 5.15
CA ARG A 182 8.13 15.62 6.42
C ARG A 182 9.55 16.11 6.24
N GLU A 183 9.80 17.30 6.77
CA GLU A 183 11.14 17.83 7.04
C GLU A 183 11.34 17.84 8.55
N GLU A 184 12.45 17.28 9.02
CA GLU A 184 12.87 17.38 10.42
C GLU A 184 14.28 17.96 10.51
N SER A 185 14.52 18.83 11.49
CA SER A 185 15.84 19.37 11.79
C SER A 185 16.51 18.53 12.88
N VAL A 186 17.62 17.90 12.55
CA VAL A 186 18.38 17.04 13.48
C VAL A 186 19.57 17.82 14.07
N ILE A 187 20.32 17.20 14.98
CA ILE A 187 21.53 17.75 15.60
C ILE A 187 22.45 18.35 14.51
N TYR A 188 22.96 19.57 14.77
CA TYR A 188 23.76 20.39 13.85
C TYR A 188 22.99 21.07 12.70
N HIS A 189 21.66 21.22 12.80
CA HIS A 189 20.82 21.88 11.78
C HIS A 189 20.82 21.16 10.43
N ARG A 190 21.22 19.88 10.38
CA ARG A 190 21.08 19.07 9.17
C ARG A 190 19.61 18.69 9.02
N LYS A 191 19.04 19.02 7.86
CA LYS A 191 17.67 18.66 7.49
C LYS A 191 17.62 17.21 7.01
N VAL A 192 16.61 16.48 7.47
CA VAL A 192 16.27 15.15 6.98
C VAL A 192 14.84 15.14 6.48
N TYR A 193 14.59 14.31 5.49
CA TYR A 193 13.33 14.24 4.79
C TYR A 193 12.80 12.81 4.79
N SER A 194 11.49 12.66 4.90
CA SER A 194 10.81 11.39 4.75
C SER A 194 9.37 11.58 4.30
N PHE A 195 8.77 10.53 3.77
CA PHE A 195 7.30 10.48 3.69
C PHE A 195 6.71 10.29 5.10
N VAL A 196 5.49 10.79 5.34
CA VAL A 196 4.81 10.65 6.64
C VAL A 196 4.64 9.18 7.05
N HIS A 197 4.57 8.29 6.05
CA HIS A 197 4.56 6.85 6.21
C HIS A 197 5.08 6.18 4.93
N LEU A 198 5.71 5.00 5.07
CA LEU A 198 6.28 4.26 3.93
C LEU A 198 5.26 3.99 2.82
N SER A 199 4.01 3.74 3.18
CA SER A 199 2.95 3.50 2.20
C SER A 199 2.71 4.67 1.24
N PHE A 200 2.96 5.92 1.67
CA PHE A 200 2.95 7.06 0.75
C PHE A 200 4.12 6.97 -0.21
N GLN A 201 5.33 6.68 0.28
CA GLN A 201 6.49 6.47 -0.58
C GLN A 201 6.23 5.36 -1.61
N GLU A 202 5.63 4.24 -1.21
CA GLU A 202 5.29 3.13 -2.10
C GLU A 202 4.19 3.50 -3.12
N PHE A 203 3.16 4.24 -2.70
CA PHE A 203 2.13 4.76 -3.59
C PHE A 203 2.69 5.72 -4.64
N PHE A 204 3.48 6.70 -4.21
CA PHE A 204 4.11 7.68 -5.09
C PHE A 204 5.13 7.02 -6.03
N ALA A 205 5.87 6.02 -5.55
CA ALA A 205 6.74 5.23 -6.41
C ALA A 205 5.94 4.49 -7.49
N ALA A 206 4.81 3.86 -7.13
CA ALA A 206 3.93 3.18 -8.08
C ALA A 206 3.36 4.15 -9.13
N LEU A 207 2.94 5.34 -8.68
CA LEU A 207 2.49 6.43 -9.54
C LEU A 207 3.58 6.85 -10.54
N TYR A 208 4.83 7.01 -10.08
CA TYR A 208 5.95 7.38 -10.94
C TYR A 208 6.28 6.30 -11.98
N VAL A 209 6.28 5.04 -11.56
CA VAL A 209 6.57 3.91 -12.44
C VAL A 209 5.49 3.79 -13.51
N PHE A 210 4.22 3.99 -13.17
CA PHE A 210 3.13 4.02 -14.14
C PHE A 210 3.20 5.26 -15.05
N TYR A 211 3.54 6.43 -14.52
CA TYR A 211 3.82 7.64 -15.30
C TYR A 211 4.91 7.37 -16.36
N CYS A 212 6.01 6.73 -15.95
CA CYS A 212 7.10 6.35 -16.83
C CYS A 212 6.68 5.36 -17.92
N TYR A 213 5.77 4.42 -17.61
CA TYR A 213 5.18 3.53 -18.60
C TYR A 213 4.39 4.29 -19.67
N LEU A 214 3.49 5.19 -19.26
CA LEU A 214 2.70 6.01 -20.20
C LEU A 214 3.58 6.94 -21.06
N HIS A 215 4.66 7.45 -20.49
CA HIS A 215 5.62 8.32 -21.16
C HIS A 215 6.77 7.58 -21.87
N LYS A 216 6.74 6.23 -21.91
CA LYS A 216 7.75 5.39 -22.56
C LYS A 216 9.19 5.66 -22.08
N ASN A 217 9.38 5.97 -20.80
CA ASN A 217 10.71 6.21 -20.23
C ASN A 217 11.51 4.89 -20.19
N SER A 218 12.46 4.75 -21.11
CA SER A 218 13.23 3.52 -21.28
C SER A 218 14.08 3.12 -20.07
N GLU A 219 14.58 4.09 -19.30
CA GLU A 219 15.49 3.84 -18.18
C GLU A 219 14.76 3.11 -17.05
N VAL A 220 13.63 3.66 -16.63
CA VAL A 220 12.79 3.09 -15.56
C VAL A 220 12.19 1.75 -16.01
N LEU A 221 11.68 1.66 -17.25
CA LEU A 221 11.06 0.43 -17.74
C LEU A 221 12.04 -0.76 -17.79
N LYS A 222 13.31 -0.53 -18.15
CA LYS A 222 14.35 -1.58 -18.17
C LYS A 222 14.62 -2.20 -16.79
N MET A 223 14.23 -1.54 -15.69
CA MET A 223 14.37 -2.08 -14.33
C MET A 223 13.37 -3.20 -14.04
N PHE A 224 12.24 -3.22 -14.75
CA PHE A 224 11.15 -4.19 -14.56
C PHE A 224 11.05 -5.21 -15.70
N LEU A 225 11.51 -4.85 -16.91
CA LEU A 225 11.42 -5.71 -18.08
C LEU A 225 12.62 -6.64 -18.25
N THR A 226 12.37 -7.81 -18.81
CA THR A 226 13.38 -8.83 -19.13
C THR A 226 13.27 -9.28 -20.60
N GLY A 227 14.28 -10.01 -21.09
CA GLY A 227 14.28 -10.57 -22.45
C GLY A 227 14.06 -9.53 -23.56
N LYS A 228 13.21 -9.87 -24.54
CA LYS A 228 12.90 -9.01 -25.69
C LYS A 228 12.32 -7.65 -25.30
N TYR A 229 11.53 -7.59 -24.22
CA TYR A 229 10.87 -6.36 -23.79
C TYR A 229 11.85 -5.38 -23.13
N ARG A 230 12.97 -5.87 -22.58
CA ARG A 230 14.04 -4.99 -22.10
C ARG A 230 14.74 -4.23 -23.24
N THR A 231 14.84 -4.85 -24.41
CA THR A 231 15.42 -4.22 -25.62
C THR A 231 14.40 -3.37 -26.39
N GLN A 232 13.10 -3.66 -26.27
CA GLN A 232 12.01 -3.00 -27.01
C GLN A 232 10.99 -2.37 -26.04
N CYS A 233 11.47 -1.58 -25.08
CA CYS A 233 10.64 -1.08 -23.98
C CYS A 233 9.59 -0.02 -24.39
N GLU A 234 9.72 0.60 -25.57
CA GLU A 234 8.84 1.69 -26.03
C GLU A 234 7.43 1.24 -26.42
N ASN A 235 7.24 -0.06 -26.71
CA ASN A 235 5.96 -0.62 -27.14
C ASN A 235 5.61 -1.90 -26.35
N VAL A 236 5.98 -1.93 -25.07
CA VAL A 236 5.64 -3.07 -24.21
C VAL A 236 4.14 -3.03 -23.87
N PRO A 237 3.41 -4.16 -24.03
CA PRO A 237 2.03 -4.26 -23.57
C PRO A 237 1.90 -4.07 -22.04
N LEU A 238 0.75 -3.56 -21.59
CA LEU A 238 0.51 -3.29 -20.16
C LEU A 238 0.62 -4.56 -19.31
N ASP A 239 0.09 -5.68 -19.81
CA ASP A 239 0.14 -6.97 -19.12
C ASP A 239 1.57 -7.49 -18.95
N GLU A 240 2.42 -7.33 -19.97
CA GLU A 240 3.85 -7.69 -19.91
C GLU A 240 4.62 -6.78 -18.96
N PHE A 241 4.31 -5.49 -18.94
CA PHE A 241 4.90 -4.54 -18.01
C PHE A 241 4.55 -4.86 -16.55
N LEU A 242 3.27 -5.07 -16.24
CA LEU A 242 2.83 -5.41 -14.88
C LEU A 242 3.33 -6.79 -14.44
N LYS A 243 3.44 -7.76 -15.36
CA LYS A 243 4.10 -9.04 -15.10
C LYS A 243 5.57 -8.87 -14.72
N GLY A 244 6.29 -7.98 -15.42
CA GLY A 244 7.67 -7.61 -15.07
C GLY A 244 7.78 -7.00 -13.67
N ALA A 245 6.87 -6.07 -13.33
CA ALA A 245 6.82 -5.46 -12.00
C ALA A 245 6.50 -6.48 -10.89
N MET A 246 5.57 -7.40 -11.14
CA MET A 246 5.22 -8.49 -10.24
C MET A 246 6.42 -9.41 -10.00
N ASN A 247 7.10 -9.87 -11.05
CA ASN A 247 8.31 -10.68 -10.92
C ASN A 247 9.40 -9.98 -10.10
N LYS A 248 9.60 -8.67 -10.32
CA LYS A 248 10.53 -7.86 -9.55
C LYS A 248 10.15 -7.83 -8.06
N ALA A 249 8.87 -7.62 -7.75
CA ALA A 249 8.39 -7.61 -6.36
C ALA A 249 8.53 -8.98 -5.68
N LEU A 250 8.20 -10.06 -6.38
CA LEU A 250 8.36 -11.44 -5.87
C LEU A 250 9.82 -11.81 -5.64
N SER A 251 10.75 -11.27 -6.44
CA SER A 251 12.21 -11.48 -6.27
C SER A 251 12.82 -10.72 -5.09
N SER A 252 12.11 -9.73 -4.53
CA SER A 252 12.56 -9.02 -3.33
C SER A 252 12.54 -9.99 -2.14
N GLU A 253 13.61 -10.08 -1.35
CA GLU A 253 13.63 -11.03 -0.22
C GLU A 253 12.70 -10.61 0.93
N ASN A 254 12.60 -9.30 1.20
CA ASN A 254 11.98 -8.77 2.42
C ASN A 254 10.59 -8.15 2.23
N GLY A 255 10.01 -8.22 1.02
CA GLY A 255 8.67 -7.71 0.76
C GLY A 255 8.57 -6.21 0.58
N HIS A 256 9.68 -5.47 0.50
CA HIS A 256 9.64 -4.01 0.44
C HIS A 256 8.96 -3.42 -0.82
N LEU A 257 8.58 -4.24 -1.80
CA LEU A 257 7.84 -3.83 -3.00
C LEU A 257 6.40 -4.35 -3.02
N ASP A 258 5.94 -5.01 -1.97
CA ASP A 258 4.62 -5.66 -1.95
C ASP A 258 3.49 -4.64 -2.03
N LEU A 259 3.54 -3.58 -1.22
CA LEU A 259 2.51 -2.55 -1.23
C LEU A 259 2.64 -1.64 -2.45
N PHE A 260 3.87 -1.37 -2.91
CA PHE A 260 4.12 -0.76 -4.22
C PHE A 260 3.41 -1.52 -5.36
N LEU A 261 3.53 -2.85 -5.39
CA LEU A 261 2.93 -3.68 -6.43
C LEU A 261 1.40 -3.58 -6.41
N ARG A 262 0.80 -3.59 -5.22
CA ARG A 262 -0.65 -3.40 -5.04
C ARG A 262 -1.11 -2.07 -5.64
N PHE A 263 -0.44 -0.98 -5.29
CA PHE A 263 -0.76 0.34 -5.82
C PHE A 263 -0.58 0.39 -7.34
N LEU A 264 0.48 -0.21 -7.89
CA LEU A 264 0.73 -0.22 -9.32
C LEU A 264 -0.41 -0.89 -10.09
N HIS A 265 -0.90 -2.04 -9.60
CA HIS A 265 -2.07 -2.71 -10.18
C HIS A 265 -3.33 -1.85 -10.05
N GLY A 266 -3.61 -1.30 -8.87
CA GLY A 266 -4.76 -0.41 -8.70
C GLY A 266 -4.72 0.82 -9.62
N ILE A 267 -3.56 1.48 -9.77
CA ILE A 267 -3.37 2.64 -10.65
C ILE A 267 -3.59 2.24 -12.11
N SER A 268 -3.26 1.00 -12.48
CA SER A 268 -3.44 0.51 -13.84
C SER A 268 -4.90 0.47 -14.28
N LEU A 269 -5.88 0.44 -13.38
CA LEU A 269 -7.29 0.46 -13.74
C LEU A 269 -7.70 1.81 -14.35
N GLU A 270 -8.44 1.74 -15.45
CA GLU A 270 -8.89 2.91 -16.19
C GLU A 270 -9.69 3.90 -15.32
N SER A 271 -10.54 3.40 -14.43
CA SER A 271 -11.30 4.22 -13.47
C SER A 271 -10.40 5.07 -12.58
N ASN A 272 -9.26 4.51 -12.15
CA ASN A 272 -8.30 5.18 -11.29
C ASN A 272 -7.40 6.14 -12.08
N GLN A 273 -7.05 5.78 -13.32
CA GLN A 273 -6.36 6.70 -14.23
C GLN A 273 -7.20 7.95 -14.53
N ARG A 274 -8.52 7.82 -14.72
CA ARG A 274 -9.43 8.97 -14.93
C ARG A 274 -9.41 9.94 -13.75
N LEU A 275 -9.37 9.43 -12.52
CA LEU A 275 -9.24 10.26 -11.31
C LEU A 275 -7.88 10.99 -11.25
N LEU A 276 -6.85 10.43 -11.88
CA LEU A 276 -5.48 10.96 -11.91
C LEU A 276 -5.15 11.75 -13.18
N GLN A 277 -6.14 12.15 -14.00
CA GLN A 277 -5.92 12.81 -15.29
C GLN A 277 -5.09 14.11 -15.24
N ASP A 278 -5.09 14.79 -14.09
CA ASP A 278 -4.27 16.00 -13.88
C ASP A 278 -2.77 15.67 -13.75
N VAL A 279 -2.44 14.40 -13.47
CA VAL A 279 -1.06 13.90 -13.28
C VAL A 279 -0.64 12.98 -14.42
N LEU A 280 -1.49 12.00 -14.75
CA LEU A 280 -1.28 10.95 -15.74
C LEU A 280 -2.03 11.27 -17.04
N ILE A 281 -1.44 10.89 -18.17
CA ILE A 281 -2.16 10.90 -19.44
C ILE A 281 -3.11 9.71 -19.45
N HIS A 282 -4.41 9.97 -19.60
CA HIS A 282 -5.41 8.91 -19.65
C HIS A 282 -5.20 8.00 -20.87
N THR A 283 -5.27 6.68 -20.66
CA THR A 283 -5.26 5.67 -21.73
C THR A 283 -6.44 4.72 -21.54
N GLU A 284 -7.17 4.44 -22.61
CA GLU A 284 -8.19 3.38 -22.59
C GLU A 284 -7.51 2.02 -22.44
N ASN A 285 -7.95 1.24 -21.45
CA ASN A 285 -7.41 -0.09 -21.25
C ASN A 285 -8.18 -1.09 -22.11
N ASN A 286 -7.47 -1.92 -22.87
CA ASN A 286 -8.09 -3.07 -23.54
C ASN A 286 -8.58 -4.08 -22.48
N PRO A 287 -9.88 -4.46 -22.45
CA PRO A 287 -10.40 -5.47 -21.54
C PRO A 287 -9.62 -6.79 -21.57
N GLU A 288 -9.15 -7.21 -22.76
CA GLU A 288 -8.33 -8.42 -22.93
C GLU A 288 -6.97 -8.30 -22.21
N SER A 289 -6.41 -7.08 -22.12
CA SER A 289 -5.19 -6.83 -21.36
C SER A 289 -5.42 -6.96 -19.85
N ILE A 290 -6.56 -6.48 -19.35
CA ILE A 290 -6.93 -6.60 -17.93
C ILE A 290 -7.14 -8.06 -17.55
N GLU A 291 -7.81 -8.84 -18.40
CA GLU A 291 -7.98 -10.28 -18.20
C GLU A 291 -6.62 -11.01 -18.14
N LYS A 292 -5.68 -10.67 -19.03
CA LYS A 292 -4.31 -11.20 -19.00
C LYS A 292 -3.57 -10.83 -17.71
N ILE A 293 -3.72 -9.60 -17.20
CA ILE A 293 -3.12 -9.18 -15.93
C ILE A 293 -3.66 -10.00 -14.77
N ILE A 294 -4.99 -10.17 -14.70
CA ILE A 294 -5.65 -10.99 -13.67
C ILE A 294 -5.17 -12.43 -13.76
N GLN A 295 -5.06 -12.98 -14.96
CA GLN A 295 -4.59 -14.34 -15.18
C GLN A 295 -3.13 -14.51 -14.75
N ASN A 296 -2.25 -13.55 -15.07
CA ASN A 296 -0.86 -13.56 -14.62
C ASN A 296 -0.76 -13.59 -13.07
N LEU A 297 -1.56 -12.79 -12.37
CA LEU A 297 -1.62 -12.79 -10.90
C LEU A 297 -2.06 -14.16 -10.34
N LYS A 298 -3.05 -14.79 -10.97
CA LYS A 298 -3.56 -16.11 -10.56
C LYS A 298 -2.58 -17.24 -10.86
N GLU A 299 -1.84 -17.16 -11.96
CA GLU A 299 -0.81 -18.15 -12.32
C GLU A 299 0.34 -18.14 -11.32
N ASP A 300 0.83 -16.95 -10.93
CA ASP A 300 1.91 -16.84 -9.96
C ASP A 300 1.47 -17.20 -8.52
N GLN A 301 0.17 -17.10 -8.21
CA GLN A 301 -0.41 -17.69 -7.01
C GLN A 301 -0.39 -19.23 -6.98
N GLN A 302 -0.24 -19.89 -8.13
CA GLN A 302 -0.09 -21.35 -8.23
C GLN A 302 1.38 -21.80 -8.15
N ASN A 303 2.31 -20.86 -8.35
CA ASN A 303 3.74 -21.11 -8.15
C ASN A 303 4.09 -21.21 -6.65
N ASP A 304 5.26 -21.76 -6.33
CA ASP A 304 5.73 -21.95 -4.96
C ASP A 304 6.18 -20.63 -4.29
N VAL A 305 5.24 -19.69 -4.13
CA VAL A 305 5.43 -18.42 -3.43
C VAL A 305 5.17 -18.61 -1.93
N SER A 306 5.75 -17.78 -1.06
CA SER A 306 5.48 -17.86 0.38
C SER A 306 4.02 -17.49 0.72
N PRO A 307 3.48 -17.91 1.88
CA PRO A 307 2.12 -17.56 2.29
C PRO A 307 1.86 -16.04 2.31
N ASP A 308 2.81 -15.26 2.84
CA ASP A 308 2.68 -13.80 2.91
C ASP A 308 2.66 -13.16 1.50
N ARG A 309 3.43 -13.70 0.53
CA ARG A 309 3.41 -13.23 -0.87
C ARG A 309 2.15 -13.62 -1.61
N TRP A 310 1.64 -14.82 -1.34
CA TRP A 310 0.36 -15.24 -1.88
C TRP A 310 -0.75 -14.27 -1.49
N ILE A 311 -0.81 -13.89 -0.20
CA ILE A 311 -1.77 -12.90 0.32
C ILE A 311 -1.56 -11.53 -0.36
N ASN A 312 -0.32 -11.10 -0.59
CA ASN A 312 -0.06 -9.86 -1.31
C ASN A 312 -0.60 -9.89 -2.76
N LEU A 313 -0.44 -11.00 -3.48
CA LEU A 313 -1.01 -11.17 -4.82
C LEU A 313 -2.55 -11.17 -4.78
N SER A 314 -3.16 -11.75 -3.74
CA SER A 314 -4.62 -11.65 -3.53
C SER A 314 -5.07 -10.22 -3.29
N HIS A 315 -4.29 -9.43 -2.56
CA HIS A 315 -4.58 -8.01 -2.41
C HIS A 315 -4.43 -7.24 -3.73
N CYS A 316 -3.49 -7.62 -4.61
CA CYS A 316 -3.41 -7.04 -5.96
C CYS A 316 -4.69 -7.32 -6.77
N LEU A 317 -5.25 -8.54 -6.68
CA LEU A 317 -6.56 -8.85 -7.30
C LEU A 317 -7.69 -7.97 -6.74
N ILE A 318 -7.71 -7.73 -5.42
CA ILE A 318 -8.68 -6.81 -4.80
C ILE A 318 -8.52 -5.37 -5.31
N GLU A 319 -7.28 -4.87 -5.46
CA GLU A 319 -7.04 -3.54 -6.07
C GLU A 319 -7.51 -3.49 -7.53
N MET A 320 -7.47 -4.63 -8.24
CA MET A 320 -8.03 -4.81 -9.58
C MET A 320 -9.55 -5.06 -9.62
N LYS A 321 -10.21 -5.04 -8.45
CA LYS A 321 -11.65 -5.34 -8.27
C LYS A 321 -12.06 -6.77 -8.68
N ASP A 322 -11.12 -7.71 -8.65
CA ASP A 322 -11.37 -9.13 -8.91
C ASP A 322 -11.44 -9.93 -7.59
N ASN A 323 -12.57 -10.60 -7.36
CA ASN A 323 -12.81 -11.47 -6.20
C ASN A 323 -12.98 -12.95 -6.59
N SER A 324 -12.70 -13.31 -7.84
CA SER A 324 -13.04 -14.61 -8.43
C SER A 324 -12.41 -15.78 -7.67
N VAL A 325 -11.17 -15.64 -7.20
CA VAL A 325 -10.47 -16.68 -6.42
C VAL A 325 -11.22 -17.04 -5.13
N VAL A 326 -11.84 -16.04 -4.48
CA VAL A 326 -12.64 -16.25 -3.26
C VAL A 326 -13.98 -16.89 -3.60
N GLU A 327 -14.63 -16.45 -4.68
CA GLU A 327 -15.92 -16.99 -5.14
C GLU A 327 -15.80 -18.48 -5.53
N GLU A 328 -14.76 -18.84 -6.27
CA GLU A 328 -14.42 -20.22 -6.64
C GLU A 328 -14.21 -21.10 -5.41
N MET A 329 -13.49 -20.59 -4.40
CA MET A 329 -13.25 -21.32 -3.16
C MET A 329 -14.54 -21.47 -2.33
N GLN A 330 -15.39 -20.45 -2.27
CA GLN A 330 -16.68 -20.54 -1.59
C GLN A 330 -17.59 -21.58 -2.26
N ALA A 331 -17.63 -21.62 -3.59
CA ALA A 331 -18.35 -22.66 -4.33
C ALA A 331 -17.77 -24.05 -4.05
N PHE A 332 -16.44 -24.18 -4.02
CA PHE A 332 -15.77 -25.43 -3.67
C PHE A 332 -16.16 -25.90 -2.25
N LEU A 333 -16.14 -25.03 -1.25
CA LEU A 333 -16.52 -25.34 0.14
C LEU A 333 -18.00 -25.72 0.28
N ASN A 334 -18.88 -25.14 -0.52
CA ASN A 334 -20.33 -25.42 -0.49
C ASN A 334 -20.75 -26.69 -1.25
N SER A 335 -19.90 -27.26 -2.11
CA SER A 335 -20.22 -28.48 -2.87
C SER A 335 -20.44 -29.72 -1.98
N LYS A 336 -21.26 -30.71 -2.38
CA LYS A 336 -21.57 -31.90 -1.54
C LYS A 336 -20.57 -33.06 -1.63
N SER A 337 -19.29 -32.81 -1.92
CA SER A 337 -18.27 -33.88 -2.00
C SER A 337 -17.84 -34.35 -0.61
N LYS A 338 -17.80 -35.67 -0.39
CA LYS A 338 -17.40 -36.33 0.87
C LYS A 338 -15.88 -36.35 1.11
N GLU A 339 -15.06 -36.07 0.10
CA GLU A 339 -13.59 -36.07 0.20
C GLU A 339 -13.01 -34.79 -0.42
N LYS A 340 -13.04 -33.69 0.34
CA LYS A 340 -12.42 -32.42 -0.08
C LYS A 340 -11.08 -32.24 0.61
N SER A 341 -10.00 -32.69 -0.03
CA SER A 341 -8.66 -32.32 0.40
C SER A 341 -8.23 -31.02 -0.30
N LEU A 342 -7.77 -30.04 0.47
CA LEU A 342 -7.37 -28.73 -0.02
C LEU A 342 -5.98 -28.77 -0.67
N SER A 343 -5.87 -28.21 -1.89
CA SER A 343 -4.57 -27.90 -2.51
C SER A 343 -3.86 -26.75 -1.79
N LEU A 344 -2.57 -26.52 -2.07
CA LEU A 344 -1.83 -25.39 -1.48
C LEU A 344 -2.48 -24.04 -1.78
N THR A 345 -2.92 -23.84 -3.02
CA THR A 345 -3.64 -22.63 -3.44
C THR A 345 -4.95 -22.50 -2.69
N GLN A 346 -5.76 -23.57 -2.59
CA GLN A 346 -7.01 -23.55 -1.84
C GLN A 346 -6.80 -23.28 -0.34
N CYS A 347 -5.72 -23.80 0.25
CA CYS A 347 -5.35 -23.46 1.63
C CYS A 347 -5.03 -21.96 1.75
N SER A 348 -4.23 -21.41 0.84
CA SER A 348 -3.89 -19.99 0.87
C SER A 348 -5.14 -19.10 0.65
N THR A 349 -6.05 -19.51 -0.24
CA THR A 349 -7.35 -18.84 -0.42
C THR A 349 -8.20 -18.91 0.84
N LEU A 350 -8.24 -20.06 1.52
CA LEU A 350 -8.94 -20.19 2.79
C LEU A 350 -8.35 -19.25 3.85
N ALA A 351 -7.01 -19.12 3.92
CA ALA A 351 -6.36 -18.16 4.80
C ALA A 351 -6.82 -16.73 4.51
N ASN A 352 -6.85 -16.34 3.24
CA ASN A 352 -7.32 -15.02 2.83
C ASN A 352 -8.81 -14.82 3.16
N MET A 353 -9.67 -15.80 2.93
CA MET A 353 -11.09 -15.73 3.31
C MET A 353 -11.26 -15.51 4.82
N ILE A 354 -10.48 -16.21 5.63
CA ILE A 354 -10.49 -16.04 7.09
C ILE A 354 -10.04 -14.63 7.48
N LEU A 355 -8.95 -14.12 6.91
CA LEU A 355 -8.47 -12.76 7.15
C LEU A 355 -9.51 -11.70 6.74
N MET A 356 -10.16 -11.94 5.61
CA MET A 356 -11.15 -11.05 5.02
C MET A 356 -12.54 -11.20 5.64
N SER A 357 -12.79 -12.14 6.56
CA SER A 357 -14.06 -12.30 7.28
C SER A 357 -14.41 -11.06 8.10
N GLU A 358 -15.67 -10.59 8.09
CA GLU A 358 -16.08 -9.45 8.94
C GLU A 358 -15.92 -9.76 10.42
N GLU A 359 -16.31 -10.96 10.82
CA GLU A 359 -16.18 -11.45 12.18
C GLU A 359 -14.75 -11.95 12.43
N ALA A 360 -14.09 -11.38 13.44
CA ALA A 360 -12.80 -11.87 13.90
C ALA A 360 -12.97 -13.29 14.42
N LEU A 361 -12.26 -14.24 13.80
CA LEU A 361 -12.21 -15.61 14.28
C LEU A 361 -11.32 -15.64 15.53
N ASP A 362 -11.93 -15.67 16.72
CA ASP A 362 -11.21 -15.82 17.98
C ASP A 362 -10.45 -17.17 18.05
N GLU A 363 -10.99 -18.20 17.38
CA GLU A 363 -10.44 -19.55 17.32
C GLU A 363 -10.55 -20.15 15.92
N ILE A 364 -9.43 -20.66 15.37
CA ILE A 364 -9.42 -21.48 14.15
C ILE A 364 -9.23 -22.95 14.54
N ASP A 365 -10.23 -23.76 14.23
CA ASP A 365 -10.14 -25.22 14.33
C ASP A 365 -9.66 -25.80 12.98
N LEU A 366 -8.38 -26.17 12.92
CA LEU A 366 -7.78 -26.72 11.71
C LEU A 366 -8.33 -28.11 11.38
N ASN A 367 -8.91 -28.83 12.35
CA ASN A 367 -9.44 -30.17 12.15
C ASN A 367 -10.73 -30.18 11.30
N LYS A 368 -11.37 -29.02 11.12
CA LYS A 368 -12.50 -28.84 10.20
C LYS A 368 -12.12 -28.99 8.72
N TYR A 369 -10.83 -28.89 8.40
CA TYR A 369 -10.34 -28.90 7.03
C TYR A 369 -9.43 -30.10 6.80
N ASN A 370 -9.58 -30.73 5.63
CA ASN A 370 -8.68 -31.79 5.20
C ASN A 370 -7.62 -31.19 4.26
N PHE A 371 -6.34 -31.41 4.57
CA PHE A 371 -5.20 -30.81 3.85
C PHE A 371 -4.46 -31.89 3.06
N LYS A 372 -4.11 -31.63 1.78
CA LYS A 372 -3.32 -32.59 0.99
C LYS A 372 -1.88 -32.79 1.51
N SER A 373 -1.33 -31.81 2.22
CA SER A 373 0.04 -31.85 2.74
C SER A 373 0.19 -31.05 4.04
N LYS A 374 1.29 -31.27 4.77
CA LYS A 374 1.67 -30.44 5.92
C LYS A 374 1.88 -28.98 5.51
N GLU A 375 2.44 -28.76 4.32
CA GLU A 375 2.63 -27.43 3.76
C GLU A 375 1.30 -26.69 3.56
N GLY A 376 0.23 -27.39 3.17
CA GLY A 376 -1.11 -26.81 3.10
C GLY A 376 -1.57 -26.20 4.44
N ARG A 377 -1.19 -26.79 5.58
CA ARG A 377 -1.47 -26.21 6.90
C ARG A 377 -0.64 -24.94 7.14
N TRP A 378 0.63 -24.94 6.73
CA TRP A 378 1.50 -23.76 6.85
C TRP A 378 1.02 -22.58 6.01
N ARG A 379 0.30 -22.82 4.90
CA ARG A 379 -0.35 -21.75 4.12
C ARG A 379 -1.39 -20.96 4.93
N LEU A 380 -1.91 -21.50 6.04
CA LEU A 380 -2.84 -20.78 6.92
C LEU A 380 -2.16 -19.89 7.96
N LEU A 381 -0.83 -19.86 8.03
CA LEU A 381 -0.09 -19.07 9.02
C LEU A 381 -0.51 -17.57 9.05
N PRO A 382 -0.71 -16.88 7.92
CA PRO A 382 -1.17 -15.49 7.94
C PRO A 382 -2.51 -15.31 8.69
N ALA A 383 -3.45 -16.24 8.51
CA ALA A 383 -4.74 -16.23 9.21
C ALA A 383 -4.59 -16.51 10.70
N VAL A 384 -3.82 -17.54 11.06
CA VAL A 384 -3.62 -17.96 12.45
C VAL A 384 -2.96 -16.87 13.30
N ARG A 385 -2.05 -16.07 12.74
CA ARG A 385 -1.41 -14.93 13.43
C ARG A 385 -2.42 -13.89 13.97
N ASN A 386 -3.62 -13.84 13.39
CA ASN A 386 -4.67 -12.90 13.78
C ASN A 386 -5.71 -13.51 14.74
N CYS A 387 -5.54 -14.77 15.15
CA CYS A 387 -6.44 -15.47 16.06
C CYS A 387 -5.84 -15.59 17.46
N ARG A 388 -6.69 -15.62 18.49
CA ARG A 388 -6.23 -15.80 19.88
C ARG A 388 -5.86 -17.26 20.17
N LYS A 389 -6.53 -18.20 19.53
CA LYS A 389 -6.31 -19.65 19.67
C LYS A 389 -6.36 -20.35 18.31
N ALA A 390 -5.57 -21.41 18.16
CA ALA A 390 -5.66 -22.35 17.04
C ALA A 390 -5.60 -23.78 17.61
N LEU A 391 -6.54 -24.63 17.19
CA LEU A 391 -6.67 -26.03 17.63
C LEU A 391 -6.21 -27.03 16.57
#